data_AF-A0A151UAM8-F1
#
_entry.id   AF-A0A151UAM8-F1
#
_cell.length_a   1.000
_cell.length_b   1.000
_cell.length_c   1.000
_cell.angle_alpha   90.00
_cell.angle_beta   90.00
_cell.angle_gamma   90.00
#
_symmetry.space_group_name_H-M   'P 1'
#
loop_
_entity.id
_entity.type
_entity.pdbx_description
1 polymer ?
#
loop_
_entity_poly.entity_id
_entity_poly.type
_entity_poly.pdbx_seq_one_letter_code
_entity_poly.pdbx_strand_id
1 'polypeptide(L)' 'MEKGLRKRDPIAPFLFLIVAKGLGELMREVCRKHIFEGAQVGSSNVQITVLQFVDDALFFKNPSLKIEEYFRVF' A
#
# COMPACT_ATOMS: atom_id res chain seq x y z
N MET A 1 -25.11 26.95 6.85
CA MET A 1 -23.94 26.34 6.17
C MET A 1 -24.06 24.83 6.29
N GLU A 2 -24.82 24.21 5.40
CA GLU A 2 -24.90 22.74 5.33
C GLU A 2 -23.64 22.22 4.63
N LYS A 3 -22.81 21.47 5.37
CA LYS A 3 -21.85 20.57 4.75
C LYS A 3 -22.66 19.49 4.06
N GLY A 4 -22.93 19.69 2.77
CA GLY A 4 -23.67 18.75 1.93
C GLY A 4 -23.15 17.33 2.14
N LEU A 5 -24.09 16.43 2.37
CA LEU A 5 -23.88 14.99 2.47
C LEU A 5 -23.19 14.52 1.18
N ARG A 6 -21.86 14.47 1.14
CA ARG A 6 -21.14 13.77 0.07
C ARG A 6 -21.49 12.29 0.23
N LYS A 7 -22.54 11.83 -0.46
CA LYS A 7 -22.77 10.41 -0.72
C LYS A 7 -21.49 9.90 -1.38
N ARG A 8 -20.61 9.27 -0.60
CA ARG A 8 -19.43 8.59 -1.15
C ARG A 8 -19.93 7.54 -2.13
N ASP A 9 -19.19 7.38 -3.23
CA ASP A 9 -19.48 6.36 -4.22
C ASP A 9 -19.56 4.98 -3.52
N PRO A 10 -20.70 4.28 -3.59
CA PRO A 10 -20.85 2.98 -2.94
C PRO A 10 -19.87 1.91 -3.47
N ILE A 11 -19.26 2.13 -4.64
CA ILE A 11 -18.35 1.18 -5.30
C ILE A 11 -16.89 1.43 -4.93
N ALA A 12 -16.51 2.66 -4.63
CA ALA A 12 -15.12 3.03 -4.31
C ALA A 12 -14.47 2.15 -3.22
N PRO A 13 -15.15 1.77 -2.12
CA PRO A 13 -14.58 0.86 -1.12
C PRO A 13 -14.23 -0.53 -1.67
N PHE A 14 -15.02 -1.06 -2.61
CA PHE A 14 -14.77 -2.36 -3.23
C PHE A 14 -13.59 -2.30 -4.20
N LEU A 15 -13.49 -1.21 -4.98
CA LEU A 15 -12.35 -0.98 -5.87
C LEU A 15 -11.05 -0.86 -5.08
N PHE A 16 -11.06 -0.16 -3.94
CA PHE A 16 -9.90 -0.08 -3.04
C PHE A 16 -9.42 -1.47 -2.61
N LEU A 17 -10.32 -2.36 -2.20
CA LEU A 17 -9.94 -3.73 -1.79
C LEU A 17 -9.34 -4.55 -2.93
N ILE A 18 -9.86 -4.41 -4.14
CA ILE A 18 -9.34 -5.10 -5.33
C ILE A 18 -7.92 -4.61 -5.64
N VAL A 19 -7.72 -3.30 -5.68
CA VAL A 19 -6.38 -2.72 -5.90
C VAL A 19 -5.44 -3.09 -4.77
N ALA A 20 -5.90 -3.02 -3.52
CA ALA A 20 -5.12 -3.36 -2.35
C ALA A 20 -4.58 -4.80 -2.42
N LYS A 21 -5.47 -5.74 -2.74
CA LYS A 21 -5.09 -7.14 -2.90
C LYS A 21 -4.15 -7.35 -4.10
N GLY A 22 -4.47 -6.75 -5.26
CA GLY A 22 -3.66 -6.89 -6.47
C GLY A 22 -2.24 -6.34 -6.31
N LEU A 23 -2.11 -5.15 -5.72
CA LEU A 23 -0.82 -4.52 -5.47
C LEU A 23 0.01 -5.31 -4.43
N GLY A 24 -0.64 -5.84 -3.39
CA GLY A 24 0.03 -6.69 -2.39
C GLY A 24 0.62 -7.95 -3.00
N GLU A 25 -0.14 -8.66 -3.85
CA GLU A 25 0.37 -9.84 -4.57
C GLU A 25 1.48 -9.49 -5.56
N LEU A 26 1.36 -8.35 -6.26
CA LEU A 26 2.43 -7.89 -7.15
C LEU A 26 3.73 -7.64 -6.39
N MET A 27 3.66 -6.95 -5.24
CA MET A 27 4.86 -6.70 -4.42
C MET A 27 5.48 -7.99 -3.90
N ARG A 28 4.65 -8.96 -3.52
CA ARG A 28 5.13 -10.29 -3.11
C ARG A 28 5.90 -10.98 -4.25
N GLU A 29 5.40 -10.89 -5.49
CA GLU A 29 6.08 -11.46 -6.66
C GLU A 29 7.38 -10.72 -7.00
N VAL A 30 7.40 -9.40 -6.89
CA VAL A 30 8.60 -8.57 -7.08
C VAL A 30 9.68 -8.93 -6.05
N CYS A 31 9.30 -9.12 -4.78
CA CYS A 31 10.22 -9.59 -3.75
C CYS A 31 10.71 -11.02 -3.99
N ARG A 32 9.83 -11.92 -4.44
CA ARG A 32 10.21 -13.29 -4.82
C ARG A 32 11.24 -13.32 -5.94
N LYS A 33 11.20 -12.34 -6.84
CA LYS A 33 12.18 -12.16 -7.93
C LYS A 33 13.44 -11.41 -7.50
N HIS A 34 13.58 -11.06 -6.22
CA HIS A 34 14.68 -10.23 -5.68
C HIS A 34 14.84 -8.87 -6.39
N ILE A 35 13.77 -8.36 -7.00
CA ILE A 35 13.76 -7.04 -7.66
C ILE A 35 13.57 -5.94 -6.61
N PHE A 36 12.91 -6.26 -5.50
CA PHE A 36 12.67 -5.36 -4.39
C PHE A 36 12.88 -6.07 -3.05
N GLU A 37 13.50 -5.39 -2.09
CA GLU A 37 13.68 -5.89 -0.73
C GLU A 37 12.96 -4.98 0.26
N GLY A 38 11.91 -5.51 0.89
CA GLY A 38 11.17 -4.80 1.92
C GLY A 38 11.98 -4.53 3.18
N ALA A 39 11.51 -3.56 3.98
CA ALA A 39 12.07 -3.28 5.29
C ALA A 39 11.75 -4.41 6.28
N GLN A 40 12.73 -4.78 7.11
CA GLN A 40 12.54 -5.74 8.20
C GLN A 40 12.11 -4.99 9.46
N VAL A 41 11.01 -5.44 10.08
CA VAL A 41 10.44 -4.77 11.25
C VAL A 41 10.23 -5.74 12.40
N GLY A 42 10.58 -5.28 13.61
CA GLY A 42 10.40 -6.01 14.85
C GLY A 42 11.42 -7.12 15.08
N SER A 43 11.38 -7.72 16.27
CA SER A 43 12.27 -8.82 16.66
C SER A 43 12.02 -10.11 15.88
N SER A 44 10.84 -10.25 15.26
CA SER A 44 10.46 -11.38 14.41
C SER A 44 10.90 -11.23 12.95
N ASN A 45 11.57 -10.12 12.58
CA ASN A 45 12.00 -9.84 11.21
C ASN A 45 10.87 -10.03 10.19
N VAL A 46 9.74 -9.35 10.43
CA VAL A 46 8.65 -9.34 9.47
C VAL A 46 9.02 -8.39 8.33
N GLN A 47 9.03 -8.91 7.11
CA GLN A 47 9.26 -8.11 5.92
C GLN A 47 8.01 -7.31 5.56
N ILE A 48 8.15 -5.99 5.47
CA ILE A 48 7.11 -5.05 5.04
C ILE A 48 7.57 -4.37 3.75
N THR A 49 6.72 -4.40 2.72
CA THR A 49 7.05 -3.87 1.39
C THR A 49 6.14 -2.72 0.99
N VAL A 50 4.85 -2.81 1.31
CA VAL A 50 3.85 -1.80 0.97
C VAL A 50 2.82 -1.64 2.10
N LEU A 51 2.42 -0.39 2.37
CA LEU A 51 1.29 -0.03 3.23
C LEU A 51 0.27 0.74 2.39
N GLN A 52 -0.97 0.29 2.38
CA GLN A 52 -2.04 0.87 1.56
C GLN A 52 -3.13 1.47 2.45
N PHE A 53 -3.51 2.69 2.13
CA PHE A 53 -4.61 3.45 2.69
C PHE A 53 -5.47 3.98 1.54
N VAL A 54 -6.73 4.37 1.82
CA VAL A 54 -7.79 4.66 0.83
C VAL A 54 -7.27 5.24 -0.49
N ASP A 55 -6.55 6.37 -0.40
CA ASP A 55 -6.03 7.08 -1.55
C ASP A 55 -4.51 6.97 -1.68
N ASP A 56 -3.81 6.23 -0.82
CA ASP A 56 -2.34 6.31 -0.67
C ASP A 56 -1.69 4.93 -0.58
N ALA A 57 -0.61 4.71 -1.33
CA ALA A 57 0.26 3.55 -1.17
C ALA A 57 1.69 4.01 -0.87
N LEU A 58 2.25 3.43 0.19
CA LEU A 58 3.58 3.71 0.66
C LEU A 58 4.49 2.48 0.52
N PHE A 59 5.64 2.65 -0.11
CA PHE A 59 6.62 1.58 -0.33
C PHE A 59 7.83 1.71 0.58
N PHE A 60 8.26 0.59 1.17
CA PHE A 60 9.36 0.51 2.13
C PHE A 60 10.49 -0.39 1.61
N LYS A 61 11.74 0.11 1.61
CA LYS A 61 12.90 -0.62 1.12
C LYS A 61 14.03 -0.72 2.16
N ASN A 62 14.80 -1.80 2.18
CA ASN A 62 15.97 -1.97 3.06
C ASN A 62 17.13 -1.00 2.68
N PRO A 63 17.95 -0.40 3.61
CA PRO A 63 17.95 -0.48 5.08
C PRO A 63 17.31 0.70 5.79
N SER A 64 16.73 1.62 5.03
CA SER A 64 16.11 2.79 5.61
C SER A 64 14.61 2.57 5.55
N LEU A 65 13.89 2.69 6.66
CA LEU A 65 12.45 2.97 6.66
C LEU A 65 12.20 4.35 6.03
N LYS A 66 12.57 4.48 4.76
CA LYS A 66 12.40 5.62 3.90
C LYS A 66 11.25 5.28 2.99
N ILE A 67 10.34 6.22 2.93
CA ILE A 67 9.34 6.31 1.90
C ILE A 67 10.10 6.51 0.59
N GLU A 68 10.19 5.47 -0.24
CA GLU A 68 10.84 5.62 -1.55
C GLU A 68 9.89 6.32 -2.53
N GLU A 69 8.62 5.92 -2.52
CA GLU A 69 7.61 6.49 -3.40
C GLU A 69 6.25 6.55 -2.72
N TYR A 70 5.54 7.64 -2.97
CA TYR A 70 4.16 7.87 -2.56
C TYR A 70 3.29 7.83 -3.81
N PHE A 71 2.38 6.88 -3.86
CA PHE A 71 1.44 6.76 -4.96
C PHE A 71 0.04 7.07 -4.47
N ARG A 72 -0.63 7.98 -5.18
CA ARG A 72 -2.04 8.24 -4.95
C ARG A 72 -2.88 7.24 -5.75
N VAL A 73 -3.64 6.43 -5.06
CA VAL A 73 -4.52 5.41 -5.62
C VAL A 73 -5.95 5.94 -5.44
N PHE A 74 -6.43 6.70 -6.43
CA PHE A 74 -7.73 7.41 -6.50
C PHE A 74 -7.79 8.87 -5.98
#